data_AF-A0A0G4F4G4-F1
#
_entry.id   AF-A0A0G4F4G4-F1
#
_cell.length_a   1.000
_cell.length_b   1.000
_cell.length_c   1.000
_cell.angle_alpha   90.00
_cell.angle_beta   90.00
_cell.angle_gamma   90.00
#
_symmetry.space_group_name_H-M   'P 1'
#
loop_
_entity.id
_entity.type
_entity.pdbx_description
1 polymer ?
#
loop_
_entity_poly.entity_id
_entity_poly.type
_entity_poly.pdbx_seq_one_letter_code
_entity_poly.pdbx_strand_id
1 'polypeptide(L)'
;MKMGVEHSLLSAVLWLCLLFRLPCGLASEPLKPIIIIPGIAGSGLLGSREADAPVEGCSKKATSNFRLWASYEELLTDQECWTHMLEMSFDDSTMLYSNKTGVSIEPEDFGGTHGIAFLDYVAGYGVVGTKYMYEFLEGLHSVGYEEGKTLRALTYDWRLPPNQVNLGGFRIVIEESVKTTGQKALLVGHSLGTLYMNYFLNKEVDADWKAKHIEKFVAVSGTYGGAFKAVRALISGYNDYVTFDLSNFLNISLISAANARRVHRTCGSVYSLLPKTEVYGEDWRVAVIDEPGDGVPPLYYTLRNWTQLLPPGLESRGQQAFNEIERYGMKDPGVPVECLWSRFEQPQTDISYHYTRPDLNEQPLRIYGFGDGTVPLASLSWCSTWPSTTFTHEFLNQDHMLQWQDHGVVTFIVELLTGRLPRFKTKPPTVFPAMRNNMTYMVQRLEGMVGAEGDHGREIEGERGGGREAFDWMRLKAQTRSQRASGDGVGAGEGVQQQQLQQHDVIYQ
;
A
#
# COMPACT_ATOMS: atom_id res chain seq x y z
N MET A 1 -43.57 14.52 -35.07
CA MET A 1 -43.06 14.40 -36.46
C MET A 1 -41.52 14.37 -36.60
N LYS A 2 -40.71 14.72 -35.59
CA LYS A 2 -39.23 14.65 -35.68
C LYS A 2 -38.61 13.25 -35.47
N MET A 3 -39.30 12.33 -34.80
CA MET A 3 -38.79 10.95 -34.56
C MET A 3 -38.82 10.02 -35.78
N GLY A 4 -39.59 10.35 -36.83
CA GLY A 4 -39.70 9.50 -38.02
C GLY A 4 -38.53 9.64 -39.00
N VAL A 5 -37.79 10.75 -38.93
CA VAL A 5 -36.74 11.08 -39.90
C VAL A 5 -35.40 10.43 -39.53
N GLU A 6 -35.07 10.33 -38.24
CA GLU A 6 -33.81 9.74 -37.76
C GLU A 6 -33.74 8.22 -37.99
N HIS A 7 -34.84 7.49 -37.78
CA HIS A 7 -34.90 6.06 -38.11
C HIS A 7 -34.82 5.79 -39.62
N SER A 8 -35.34 6.70 -40.45
CA SER A 8 -35.26 6.56 -41.90
C SER A 8 -33.85 6.76 -42.45
N LEU A 9 -33.07 7.66 -41.84
CA LEU A 9 -31.67 7.92 -42.18
C LEU A 9 -30.75 6.76 -41.79
N LEU A 10 -30.92 6.21 -40.57
CA LEU A 10 -30.14 5.05 -40.13
C LEU A 10 -30.38 3.82 -41.01
N SER A 11 -31.64 3.58 -41.37
CA SER A 11 -32.02 2.49 -42.28
C SER A 11 -31.43 2.71 -43.68
N ALA A 12 -31.48 3.93 -44.21
CA ALA A 12 -30.91 4.24 -45.53
C ALA A 12 -29.39 4.03 -45.58
N VAL A 13 -28.67 4.43 -44.52
CA VAL A 13 -27.20 4.21 -44.41
C VAL A 13 -26.87 2.72 -44.38
N LEU A 14 -27.62 1.92 -43.61
CA LEU A 14 -27.44 0.46 -43.55
C LEU A 14 -27.69 -0.22 -44.91
N TRP A 15 -28.73 0.21 -45.64
CA TRP A 15 -29.03 -0.30 -46.99
C TRP A 15 -27.97 0.08 -48.02
N LEU A 16 -27.43 1.30 -47.96
CA LEU A 16 -26.31 1.73 -48.81
C LEU A 16 -25.04 0.93 -48.52
N CYS A 17 -24.75 0.61 -47.26
CA CYS A 17 -23.57 -0.18 -46.91
C CYS A 17 -23.67 -1.65 -47.35
N LEU A 18 -24.87 -2.23 -47.28
CA LEU A 18 -25.18 -3.56 -47.82
C LEU A 18 -25.05 -3.64 -49.35
N LEU A 19 -25.49 -2.60 -50.07
CA LEU A 19 -25.45 -2.55 -51.53
C LEU A 19 -24.05 -2.32 -52.10
N PHE A 20 -23.18 -1.60 -51.39
CA PHE A 20 -21.86 -1.19 -51.90
C PHE A 20 -20.67 -1.94 -51.27
N ARG A 21 -20.88 -2.92 -50.38
CA ARG A 21 -19.81 -3.57 -49.58
C ARG A 21 -18.87 -2.56 -48.93
N LEU A 22 -19.38 -1.38 -48.60
CA LEU A 22 -18.62 -0.37 -47.88
C LEU A 22 -18.49 -0.85 -46.42
N PRO A 23 -17.28 -0.87 -45.83
CA PRO A 23 -17.12 -1.25 -44.44
C PRO A 23 -17.83 -0.23 -43.55
N CYS A 24 -19.07 -0.56 -43.17
CA CYS A 24 -19.83 0.16 -42.16
C CYS A 24 -19.56 -0.48 -40.80
N GLY A 25 -18.31 -0.40 -40.37
CA GLY A 25 -18.05 -0.31 -38.94
C GLY A 25 -18.17 1.15 -38.59
N LEU A 26 -19.06 1.52 -37.66
CA LEU A 26 -18.76 2.66 -36.82
C LEU A 26 -17.40 2.33 -36.21
N ALA A 27 -16.32 2.96 -36.70
CA ALA A 27 -15.01 2.79 -36.10
C ALA A 27 -15.19 3.18 -34.63
N SER A 28 -15.12 2.22 -33.72
CA SER A 28 -15.09 2.54 -32.29
C SER A 28 -13.90 3.46 -32.10
N GLU A 29 -14.08 4.56 -31.36
CA GLU A 29 -12.92 5.40 -31.06
C GLU A 29 -11.79 4.53 -30.49
N PRO A 30 -10.54 4.75 -30.92
CA PRO A 30 -9.41 3.99 -30.40
C PRO A 30 -9.37 4.08 -28.87
N LEU A 31 -9.09 2.96 -28.20
CA LEU A 31 -8.96 2.95 -26.75
C LEU A 31 -7.82 3.87 -26.31
N LYS A 32 -8.09 4.70 -25.29
CA LYS A 32 -7.07 5.52 -24.62
C LYS A 32 -6.08 4.59 -23.92
N PRO A 33 -4.76 4.71 -24.14
CA PRO A 33 -3.79 3.81 -23.54
C PRO A 33 -3.77 3.98 -22.03
N ILE A 34 -3.79 2.88 -21.30
CA ILE A 34 -3.65 2.83 -19.84
C ILE A 34 -2.19 2.53 -19.51
N ILE A 35 -1.60 3.38 -18.67
CA ILE A 35 -0.24 3.26 -18.18
C ILE A 35 -0.30 3.09 -16.66
N ILE A 36 0.06 1.90 -16.18
CA ILE A 36 -0.02 1.52 -14.77
C ILE A 36 1.34 1.74 -14.10
N ILE A 37 1.35 2.26 -12.88
CA ILE A 37 2.53 2.27 -12.01
C ILE A 37 2.19 1.60 -10.66
N PRO A 38 2.91 0.51 -10.31
CA PRO A 38 2.63 -0.25 -9.09
C PRO A 38 3.15 0.47 -7.82
N GLY A 39 2.75 -0.04 -6.66
CA GLY A 39 3.26 0.40 -5.36
C GLY A 39 4.65 -0.12 -5.02
N ILE A 40 5.09 0.18 -3.79
CA ILE A 40 6.34 -0.37 -3.25
C ILE A 40 6.27 -1.90 -3.25
N ALA A 41 7.33 -2.55 -3.74
CA ALA A 41 7.39 -4.00 -3.84
C ALA A 41 6.29 -4.65 -4.71
N GLY A 42 5.53 -3.86 -5.47
CA GLY A 42 4.44 -4.32 -6.34
C GLY A 42 4.88 -4.73 -7.75
N SER A 43 6.19 -4.80 -8.01
CA SER A 43 6.73 -5.34 -9.24
C SER A 43 7.96 -6.20 -9.00
N GLY A 44 8.18 -7.16 -9.90
CA GLY A 44 9.36 -8.03 -9.86
C GLY A 44 10.68 -7.28 -9.99
N LEU A 45 11.73 -7.79 -9.33
CA LEU A 45 13.13 -7.38 -9.53
C LEU A 45 13.95 -8.58 -9.95
N LEU A 46 14.70 -8.43 -11.04
CA LEU A 46 15.71 -9.39 -11.46
C LEU A 46 17.03 -9.04 -10.79
N GLY A 47 17.72 -10.05 -10.25
CA GLY A 47 19.02 -9.93 -9.62
C GLY A 47 20.07 -10.79 -10.30
N SER A 48 21.32 -10.36 -10.25
CA SER A 48 22.50 -11.17 -10.55
C SER A 48 23.66 -10.78 -9.67
N ARG A 49 24.66 -11.67 -9.56
CA ARG A 49 25.87 -11.43 -8.78
C ARG A 49 27.14 -11.93 -9.47
N GLU A 50 28.23 -11.22 -9.23
CA GLU A 50 29.57 -11.64 -9.64
C GLU A 50 30.05 -12.84 -8.80
N ALA A 51 30.92 -13.69 -9.37
CA ALA A 51 31.31 -14.96 -8.75
C ALA A 51 32.19 -14.79 -7.50
N ASP A 52 33.02 -13.76 -7.51
CA ASP A 52 34.03 -13.43 -6.50
C ASP A 52 33.62 -12.27 -5.60
N ALA A 53 32.43 -11.69 -5.82
CA ALA A 53 31.92 -10.63 -4.98
C ALA A 53 31.67 -11.10 -3.54
N PRO A 54 32.06 -10.29 -2.54
CA PRO A 54 31.81 -10.59 -1.14
C PRO A 54 30.34 -10.30 -0.79
N VAL A 55 29.43 -11.15 -1.26
CA VAL A 55 28.00 -11.08 -0.90
C VAL A 55 27.78 -11.95 0.34
N GLU A 56 27.45 -11.33 1.47
CA GLU A 56 27.29 -12.02 2.75
C GLU A 56 26.14 -13.06 2.69
N GLY A 57 26.29 -14.19 3.39
CA GLY A 57 25.32 -15.29 3.39
C GLY A 57 25.34 -16.15 2.12
N CYS A 58 25.68 -15.57 0.97
CA CYS A 58 25.64 -16.25 -0.32
C CYS A 58 26.73 -17.31 -0.54
N SER A 59 26.34 -18.43 -1.16
CA SER A 59 27.31 -19.41 -1.72
C SER A 59 28.14 -18.80 -2.87
N LYS A 60 29.42 -19.21 -3.02
CA LYS A 60 30.41 -18.63 -3.98
C LYS A 60 30.18 -18.93 -5.48
N LYS A 61 28.94 -18.98 -5.95
CA LYS A 61 28.64 -19.18 -7.38
C LYS A 61 28.02 -17.93 -7.96
N ALA A 62 28.57 -17.38 -9.04
CA ALA A 62 27.84 -16.41 -9.85
C ALA A 62 26.51 -17.04 -10.27
N THR A 63 25.43 -16.32 -10.05
CA THR A 63 24.12 -16.69 -10.56
C THR A 63 23.82 -15.78 -11.75
N SER A 64 23.40 -16.39 -12.86
CA SER A 64 22.77 -15.68 -13.98
C SER A 64 21.56 -14.90 -13.48
N ASN A 65 21.04 -13.94 -14.26
CA ASN A 65 19.82 -13.20 -13.92
C ASN A 65 18.70 -14.16 -13.45
N PHE A 66 18.19 -13.91 -12.25
CA PHE A 66 17.10 -14.65 -11.61
C PHE A 66 16.13 -13.66 -10.97
N ARG A 67 14.90 -14.10 -10.66
CA ARG A 67 13.93 -13.25 -9.97
C ARG A 67 14.29 -13.17 -8.49
N LEU A 68 14.82 -12.03 -8.06
CA LEU A 68 15.20 -11.75 -6.67
C LEU A 68 13.99 -11.32 -5.82
N TRP A 69 13.05 -10.59 -6.44
CA TRP A 69 11.81 -10.16 -5.77
C TRP A 69 10.59 -10.29 -6.69
N ALA A 70 9.41 -10.67 -6.19
CA ALA A 70 9.28 -11.56 -5.04
C ALA A 70 9.63 -12.97 -5.53
N SER A 71 10.32 -13.74 -4.70
CA SER A 71 10.63 -15.14 -4.97
C SER A 71 10.60 -15.91 -3.66
N TYR A 72 9.63 -16.81 -3.52
CA TYR A 72 9.54 -17.69 -2.36
C TYR A 72 10.72 -18.66 -2.30
N GLU A 73 11.24 -19.09 -3.45
CA GLU A 73 12.42 -19.95 -3.52
C GLU A 73 13.62 -19.26 -2.88
N GLU A 74 13.88 -18.00 -3.22
CA GLU A 74 14.99 -17.23 -2.65
C GLU A 74 14.80 -16.96 -1.16
N LEU A 75 13.57 -16.63 -0.73
CA LEU A 75 13.25 -16.38 0.68
C LEU A 75 13.44 -17.62 1.56
N LEU A 76 13.16 -18.82 1.04
CA LEU A 76 13.24 -20.08 1.78
C LEU A 76 14.63 -20.74 1.75
N THR A 77 15.45 -20.45 0.74
CA THR A 77 16.73 -21.15 0.53
C THR A 77 17.91 -20.47 1.19
N ASP A 78 18.02 -19.14 1.11
CA ASP A 78 19.16 -18.39 1.67
C ASP A 78 18.75 -16.96 2.04
N GLN A 79 18.03 -16.84 3.16
CA GLN A 79 17.46 -15.57 3.62
C GLN A 79 18.53 -14.49 3.88
N GLU A 80 19.73 -14.86 4.35
CA GLU A 80 20.82 -13.90 4.57
C GLU A 80 21.39 -13.40 3.24
N CYS A 81 21.62 -14.28 2.27
CA CYS A 81 22.02 -13.90 0.91
C CYS A 81 20.99 -12.98 0.25
N TRP A 82 19.71 -13.36 0.30
CA TRP A 82 18.60 -12.57 -0.23
C TRP A 82 18.54 -11.18 0.42
N THR A 83 18.70 -11.12 1.76
CA THR A 83 18.70 -9.85 2.51
C THR A 83 19.85 -8.98 2.05
N HIS A 84 21.08 -9.52 1.99
CA HIS A 84 22.26 -8.76 1.59
C HIS A 84 22.21 -8.30 0.13
N MET A 85 21.63 -9.09 -0.77
CA MET A 85 21.46 -8.69 -2.18
C MET A 85 20.44 -7.55 -2.35
N LEU A 86 19.35 -7.54 -1.59
CA LEU A 86 18.34 -6.48 -1.66
C LEU A 86 18.76 -5.18 -0.99
N GLU A 87 19.66 -5.24 0.00
CA GLU A 87 20.22 -4.04 0.60
C GLU A 87 20.88 -3.13 -0.43
N MET A 88 20.82 -1.82 -0.18
CA MET A 88 21.48 -0.81 -0.99
C MET A 88 22.68 -0.21 -0.25
N SER A 89 23.68 0.20 -1.02
CA SER A 89 24.72 1.13 -0.57
C SER A 89 24.17 2.55 -0.64
N PHE A 90 24.63 3.42 0.26
CA PHE A 90 24.32 4.84 0.24
C PHE A 90 25.61 5.63 0.41
N ASP A 91 25.83 6.60 -0.47
CA ASP A 91 26.97 7.50 -0.40
C ASP A 91 26.55 8.83 0.22
N ASP A 92 26.99 9.10 1.45
CA ASP A 92 26.65 10.32 2.19
C ASP A 92 27.16 11.62 1.52
N SER A 93 28.14 11.53 0.62
CA SER A 93 28.70 12.71 -0.07
C SER A 93 27.88 13.12 -1.29
N THR A 94 27.39 12.13 -2.05
CA THR A 94 26.55 12.36 -3.23
C THR A 94 25.05 12.27 -2.91
N MET A 95 24.71 11.71 -1.75
CA MET A 95 23.36 11.41 -1.30
C MET A 95 22.62 10.48 -2.28
N LEU A 96 23.34 9.52 -2.88
CA LEU A 96 22.82 8.59 -3.87
C LEU A 96 22.81 7.15 -3.34
N TYR A 97 21.78 6.42 -3.75
CA TYR A 97 21.64 4.98 -3.51
C TYR A 97 22.21 4.18 -4.69
N SER A 98 22.87 3.06 -4.40
CA SER A 98 23.40 2.12 -5.40
C SER A 98 23.29 0.68 -4.90
N ASN A 99 23.43 -0.31 -5.78
CA ASN A 99 23.49 -1.71 -5.38
C ASN A 99 24.75 -1.96 -4.52
N LYS A 100 24.75 -3.07 -3.76
CA LYS A 100 25.97 -3.57 -3.11
C LYS A 100 27.00 -3.97 -4.17
N THR A 101 28.27 -3.90 -3.81
CA THR A 101 29.39 -4.30 -4.69
C THR A 101 29.17 -5.72 -5.24
N GLY A 102 29.25 -5.86 -6.56
CA GLY A 102 29.09 -7.14 -7.25
C GLY A 102 27.66 -7.67 -7.32
N VAL A 103 26.66 -6.85 -6.97
CA VAL A 103 25.23 -7.14 -7.16
C VAL A 103 24.65 -6.22 -8.23
N SER A 104 23.94 -6.80 -9.19
CA SER A 104 23.14 -6.05 -10.16
C SER A 104 21.68 -6.37 -9.97
N ILE A 105 20.83 -5.34 -9.97
CA ILE A 105 19.38 -5.47 -9.83
C ILE A 105 18.72 -4.53 -10.83
N GLU A 106 17.73 -5.05 -11.53
CA GLU A 106 16.94 -4.31 -12.51
C GLU A 106 15.44 -4.62 -12.36
N PRO A 107 14.54 -3.70 -12.76
CA PRO A 107 13.11 -3.95 -12.77
C PRO A 107 12.77 -5.03 -13.80
N GLU A 108 11.92 -5.97 -13.40
CA GLU A 108 11.39 -6.95 -14.33
C GLU A 108 10.33 -6.33 -15.24
N ASP A 109 10.34 -6.69 -16.52
CA ASP A 109 9.24 -6.44 -17.45
C ASP A 109 8.84 -4.95 -17.62
N PHE A 110 9.84 -4.07 -17.79
CA PHE A 110 9.58 -2.65 -18.03
C PHE A 110 8.74 -2.41 -19.29
N GLY A 111 7.53 -1.89 -19.11
CA GLY A 111 6.56 -1.65 -20.18
C GLY A 111 5.56 -2.80 -20.38
N GLY A 112 5.81 -3.98 -19.83
CA GLY A 112 4.86 -5.10 -19.80
C GLY A 112 4.00 -5.11 -18.54
N THR A 113 3.17 -6.13 -18.40
CA THR A 113 2.21 -6.29 -17.29
C THR A 113 2.47 -7.56 -16.47
N HIS A 114 3.32 -8.46 -16.96
CA HIS A 114 3.75 -9.66 -16.25
C HIS A 114 4.42 -9.29 -14.92
N GLY A 115 5.24 -8.24 -14.92
CA GLY A 115 5.92 -7.78 -13.71
C GLY A 115 5.01 -7.36 -12.56
N ILE A 116 3.72 -7.07 -12.81
CA ILE A 116 2.76 -6.54 -11.82
C ILE A 116 1.51 -7.42 -11.61
N ALA A 117 1.34 -8.49 -12.39
CA ALA A 117 0.17 -9.36 -12.26
C ALA A 117 0.23 -10.19 -10.97
N PHE A 118 1.35 -10.88 -10.78
CA PHE A 118 1.68 -11.67 -9.59
C PHE A 118 3.01 -11.21 -9.01
N LEU A 119 3.15 -11.29 -7.68
CA LEU A 119 4.44 -10.98 -7.03
C LEU A 119 5.46 -12.10 -7.26
N ASP A 120 5.02 -13.36 -7.36
CA ASP A 120 5.90 -14.53 -7.58
C ASP A 120 5.41 -15.46 -8.71
N TYR A 121 6.37 -16.10 -9.38
CA TYR A 121 6.17 -17.05 -10.46
C TYR A 121 7.06 -18.28 -10.28
N VAL A 122 6.47 -19.47 -10.45
CA VAL A 122 7.21 -20.74 -10.42
C VAL A 122 7.05 -21.42 -11.77
N ALA A 123 8.16 -21.73 -12.43
CA ALA A 123 8.20 -22.31 -13.78
C ALA A 123 7.35 -21.55 -14.83
N GLY A 124 7.26 -20.22 -14.68
CA GLY A 124 6.49 -19.34 -15.57
C GLY A 124 5.00 -19.21 -15.23
N TYR A 125 4.51 -19.90 -14.19
CA TYR A 125 3.13 -19.81 -13.72
C TYR A 125 3.03 -18.93 -12.47
N GLY A 126 2.12 -17.97 -12.48
CA GLY A 126 1.89 -17.07 -11.34
C GLY A 126 1.41 -17.84 -10.12
N VAL A 127 2.00 -17.57 -8.95
CA VAL A 127 1.60 -18.22 -7.70
C VAL A 127 0.29 -17.59 -7.22
N VAL A 128 -0.79 -18.38 -7.14
CA VAL A 128 -2.16 -17.88 -6.88
C VAL A 128 -2.26 -17.01 -5.61
N GLY A 129 -1.54 -17.37 -4.54
CA GLY A 129 -1.51 -16.60 -3.29
C GLY A 129 -0.77 -15.25 -3.36
N THR A 130 -0.16 -14.93 -4.50
CA THR A 130 0.64 -13.71 -4.72
C THR A 130 0.03 -12.77 -5.76
N LYS A 131 -1.25 -12.97 -6.11
CA LYS A 131 -1.98 -12.06 -6.99
C LYS A 131 -1.86 -10.63 -6.47
N TYR A 132 -1.38 -9.73 -7.31
CA TYR A 132 -1.35 -8.31 -7.03
C TYR A 132 -2.38 -7.58 -7.90
N MET A 133 -2.06 -7.28 -9.16
CA MET A 133 -3.00 -6.61 -10.08
C MET A 133 -3.62 -7.55 -11.12
N TYR A 134 -3.46 -8.88 -10.97
CA TYR A 134 -3.96 -9.86 -11.94
C TYR A 134 -5.44 -9.67 -12.32
N GLU A 135 -6.35 -9.60 -11.35
CA GLU A 135 -7.79 -9.46 -11.64
C GLU A 135 -8.13 -8.15 -12.34
N PHE A 136 -7.40 -7.07 -12.03
CA PHE A 136 -7.54 -5.79 -12.72
C PHE A 136 -7.10 -5.86 -14.17
N LEU A 137 -5.97 -6.53 -14.46
CA LEU A 137 -5.47 -6.74 -15.81
C LEU A 137 -6.45 -7.60 -16.63
N GLU A 138 -6.97 -8.69 -16.07
CA GLU A 138 -8.01 -9.52 -16.70
C GLU A 138 -9.28 -8.71 -16.99
N GLY A 139 -9.70 -7.85 -16.05
CA GLY A 139 -10.80 -6.92 -16.24
C GLY A 139 -10.57 -5.99 -17.44
N LEU A 140 -9.37 -5.44 -17.61
CA LEU A 140 -9.01 -4.60 -18.76
C LEU A 140 -8.97 -5.41 -20.07
N HIS A 141 -8.40 -6.61 -20.07
CA HIS A 141 -8.38 -7.49 -21.25
C HIS A 141 -9.80 -7.85 -21.70
N SER A 142 -10.71 -8.11 -20.76
CA SER A 142 -12.12 -8.44 -21.05
C SER A 142 -12.86 -7.33 -21.82
N VAL A 143 -12.39 -6.08 -21.72
CA VAL A 143 -12.95 -4.92 -22.41
C VAL A 143 -12.11 -4.43 -23.59
N GLY A 144 -11.12 -5.23 -24.02
CA GLY A 144 -10.38 -5.03 -25.28
C GLY A 144 -9.02 -4.34 -25.15
N TYR A 145 -8.47 -4.19 -23.94
CA TYR A 145 -7.11 -3.70 -23.78
C TYR A 145 -6.06 -4.76 -24.15
N GLU A 146 -5.04 -4.32 -24.87
CA GLU A 146 -3.97 -5.16 -25.43
C GLU A 146 -2.62 -4.71 -24.85
N GLU A 147 -1.91 -5.64 -24.22
CA GLU A 147 -0.56 -5.41 -23.71
C GLU A 147 0.38 -4.95 -24.83
N GLY A 148 1.31 -4.06 -24.50
CA GLY A 148 2.28 -3.53 -25.44
C GLY A 148 1.73 -2.44 -26.37
N LYS A 149 0.40 -2.24 -26.42
CA LYS A 149 -0.25 -1.27 -27.31
C LYS A 149 -1.17 -0.30 -26.57
N THR A 150 -2.27 -0.77 -25.99
CA THR A 150 -3.22 0.05 -25.23
C THR A 150 -3.08 -0.13 -23.72
N LEU A 151 -2.28 -1.10 -23.28
CA LEU A 151 -1.98 -1.36 -21.87
C LEU A 151 -0.48 -1.54 -21.67
N ARG A 152 0.10 -0.78 -20.74
CA ARG A 152 1.53 -0.85 -20.36
C ARG A 152 1.64 -0.70 -18.84
N ALA A 153 2.66 -1.30 -18.22
CA ALA A 153 3.05 -0.95 -16.86
C ALA A 153 4.48 -0.43 -16.79
N LEU A 154 4.69 0.55 -15.91
CA LEU A 154 5.97 1.16 -15.62
C LEU A 154 6.53 0.51 -14.35
N THR A 155 7.12 -0.68 -14.50
CA THR A 155 7.87 -1.29 -13.40
C THR A 155 9.11 -0.44 -13.09
N TYR A 156 9.62 -0.51 -11.88
CA TYR A 156 10.78 0.27 -11.45
C TYR A 156 11.46 -0.41 -10.27
N ASP A 157 12.69 0.00 -9.98
CA ASP A 157 13.35 -0.43 -8.77
C ASP A 157 12.72 0.32 -7.60
N TRP A 158 11.74 -0.32 -6.98
CA TRP A 158 10.94 0.24 -5.89
C TRP A 158 11.74 0.47 -4.62
N ARG A 159 13.03 0.09 -4.56
CA ARG A 159 13.94 0.44 -3.45
C ARG A 159 14.47 1.87 -3.57
N LEU A 160 14.59 2.38 -4.80
CA LEU A 160 15.15 3.70 -5.09
C LEU A 160 14.18 4.85 -4.77
N PRO A 161 14.67 6.03 -4.36
CA PRO A 161 13.87 7.25 -4.26
C PRO A 161 13.45 7.76 -5.66
N PRO A 162 12.40 8.62 -5.76
CA PRO A 162 11.83 9.00 -7.06
C PRO A 162 12.78 9.77 -7.98
N ASN A 163 13.78 10.46 -7.43
CA ASN A 163 14.80 11.17 -8.20
C ASN A 163 15.86 10.24 -8.84
N GLN A 164 15.88 8.95 -8.49
CA GLN A 164 16.81 7.96 -9.04
C GLN A 164 16.12 6.85 -9.86
N VAL A 165 14.80 6.86 -9.99
CA VAL A 165 14.10 5.94 -10.91
C VAL A 165 14.20 6.44 -12.36
N ASN A 166 13.98 5.54 -13.33
CA ASN A 166 14.07 5.85 -14.76
C ASN A 166 12.86 6.65 -15.28
N LEU A 167 12.75 7.91 -14.85
CA LEU A 167 11.66 8.80 -15.27
C LEU A 167 11.69 9.13 -16.79
N GLY A 168 12.86 9.10 -17.41
CA GLY A 168 12.99 9.21 -18.87
C GLY A 168 12.30 8.06 -19.59
N GLY A 169 12.43 6.83 -19.08
CA GLY A 169 11.70 5.67 -19.56
C GLY A 169 10.19 5.83 -19.43
N PHE A 170 9.69 6.44 -18.34
CA PHE A 170 8.25 6.69 -18.16
C PHE A 170 7.72 7.59 -19.27
N ARG A 171 8.44 8.69 -19.56
CA ARG A 171 8.09 9.61 -20.64
C ARG A 171 8.06 8.91 -21.99
N ILE A 172 9.07 8.10 -22.31
CA ILE A 172 9.15 7.36 -23.59
C ILE A 172 7.95 6.44 -23.76
N VAL A 173 7.64 5.60 -22.77
CA VAL A 173 6.52 4.65 -22.85
C VAL A 173 5.18 5.38 -23.01
N ILE A 174 4.99 6.51 -22.33
CA ILE A 174 3.77 7.33 -22.49
C ILE A 174 3.69 7.90 -23.91
N GLU A 175 4.76 8.52 -24.41
CA GLU A 175 4.80 9.10 -25.76
C GLU A 175 4.58 8.04 -26.85
N GLU A 176 5.18 6.86 -26.71
CA GLU A 176 5.00 5.73 -27.62
C GLU A 176 3.56 5.22 -27.63
N SER A 177 2.95 5.07 -26.45
CA SER A 177 1.57 4.60 -26.32
C SER A 177 0.58 5.60 -26.90
N VAL A 178 0.79 6.90 -26.65
CA VAL A 178 0.00 8.00 -27.23
C VAL A 178 0.14 8.03 -28.75
N LYS A 179 1.36 7.88 -29.27
CA LYS A 179 1.62 7.82 -30.72
C LYS A 179 0.95 6.61 -31.37
N THR A 180 0.98 5.45 -30.71
CA THR A 180 0.47 4.18 -31.23
C THR A 180 -1.06 4.17 -31.31
N THR A 181 -1.71 4.75 -30.31
CA THR A 181 -3.18 4.79 -30.20
C THR A 181 -3.80 6.04 -30.83
N GLY A 182 -3.04 7.12 -30.99
CA GLY A 182 -3.54 8.44 -31.36
C GLY A 182 -4.35 9.11 -30.25
N GLN A 183 -4.29 8.59 -29.02
CA GLN A 183 -5.11 9.01 -27.88
C GLN A 183 -4.23 9.41 -26.69
N LYS A 184 -4.72 10.32 -25.85
CA LYS A 184 -4.05 10.70 -24.60
C LYS A 184 -4.08 9.55 -23.59
N ALA A 185 -3.02 9.44 -22.80
CA ALA A 185 -2.85 8.37 -21.82
C ALA A 185 -3.69 8.56 -20.56
N LEU A 186 -4.26 7.47 -20.08
CA LEU A 186 -4.84 7.30 -18.76
C LEU A 186 -3.75 6.77 -17.83
N LEU A 187 -3.34 7.55 -16.85
CA LEU A 187 -2.35 7.11 -15.87
C LEU A 187 -3.07 6.47 -14.68
N VAL A 188 -2.62 5.29 -14.24
CA VAL A 188 -3.17 4.60 -13.06
C VAL A 188 -2.02 4.33 -12.10
N GLY A 189 -2.04 4.97 -10.94
CA GLY A 189 -1.05 4.70 -9.89
C GLY A 189 -1.68 4.00 -8.70
N HIS A 190 -0.91 3.13 -8.05
CA HIS A 190 -1.26 2.55 -6.76
C HIS A 190 -0.20 2.88 -5.71
N SER A 191 -0.61 3.23 -4.49
CA SER A 191 0.29 3.39 -3.34
C SER A 191 1.49 4.30 -3.66
N LEU A 192 2.73 3.86 -3.44
CA LEU A 192 3.96 4.58 -3.80
C LEU A 192 4.00 4.99 -5.28
N GLY A 193 3.41 4.20 -6.18
CA GLY A 193 3.32 4.52 -7.60
C GLY A 193 2.55 5.80 -7.86
N THR A 194 1.53 6.13 -7.04
CA THR A 194 0.85 7.42 -7.19
C THR A 194 1.76 8.59 -6.87
N LEU A 195 2.60 8.44 -5.84
CA LEU A 195 3.56 9.45 -5.42
C LEU A 195 4.62 9.66 -6.50
N TYR A 196 5.09 8.58 -7.12
CA TYR A 196 6.13 8.61 -8.15
C TYR A 196 5.60 9.18 -9.47
N MET A 197 4.38 8.82 -9.87
CA MET A 197 3.74 9.45 -11.03
C MET A 197 3.47 10.93 -10.78
N ASN A 198 3.05 11.31 -9.57
CA ASN A 198 2.85 12.72 -9.23
C ASN A 198 4.18 13.49 -9.25
N TYR A 199 5.26 12.88 -8.75
CA TYR A 199 6.61 13.43 -8.84
C TYR A 199 7.00 13.65 -10.31
N PHE A 200 6.84 12.64 -11.18
CA PHE A 200 7.08 12.75 -12.62
C PHE A 200 6.33 13.93 -13.26
N LEU A 201 5.01 14.03 -13.02
CA LEU A 201 4.14 15.08 -13.59
C LEU A 201 4.50 16.51 -13.12
N ASN A 202 5.16 16.64 -11.97
CA ASN A 202 5.57 17.92 -11.40
C ASN A 202 7.03 18.27 -11.69
N LYS A 203 7.90 17.27 -11.90
CA LYS A 203 9.33 17.45 -12.04
C LYS A 203 9.82 17.41 -13.49
N GLU A 204 9.34 16.44 -14.26
CA GLU A 204 9.98 16.03 -15.53
C GLU A 204 9.29 16.59 -16.77
N VAL A 205 8.02 16.97 -16.64
CA VAL A 205 7.18 17.39 -17.77
C VAL A 205 6.51 18.73 -17.51
N ASP A 206 6.39 19.54 -18.56
CA ASP A 206 5.74 20.85 -18.51
C ASP A 206 4.23 20.76 -18.82
N ALA A 207 3.55 21.90 -18.73
CA ALA A 207 2.11 21.99 -18.96
C ALA A 207 1.71 21.61 -20.39
N ASP A 208 2.50 21.98 -21.39
CA ASP A 208 2.22 21.70 -22.80
C ASP A 208 2.33 20.21 -23.11
N TRP A 209 3.38 19.56 -22.56
CA TRP A 209 3.54 18.12 -22.65
C TRP A 209 2.38 17.39 -21.99
N LYS A 210 1.97 17.81 -20.78
CA LYS A 210 0.84 17.23 -20.07
C LYS A 210 -0.47 17.39 -20.85
N ALA A 211 -0.74 18.59 -21.36
CA ALA A 211 -1.92 18.86 -22.18
C ALA A 211 -1.96 18.02 -23.45
N LYS A 212 -0.81 17.69 -24.04
CA LYS A 212 -0.71 16.88 -25.25
C LYS A 212 -0.84 15.37 -24.99
N HIS A 213 -0.29 14.86 -23.88
CA HIS A 213 -0.14 13.41 -23.70
C HIS A 213 -1.05 12.80 -22.63
N ILE A 214 -1.55 13.58 -21.68
CA ILE A 214 -2.26 13.04 -20.51
C ILE A 214 -3.75 13.38 -20.57
N GLU A 215 -4.59 12.36 -20.46
CA GLU A 215 -6.04 12.51 -20.34
C GLU A 215 -6.42 12.80 -18.89
N LYS A 216 -6.03 11.91 -17.98
CA LYS A 216 -6.25 12.02 -16.53
C LYS A 216 -5.31 11.09 -15.77
N PHE A 217 -5.17 11.36 -14.48
CA PHE A 217 -4.46 10.52 -13.53
C PHE A 217 -5.43 9.95 -12.50
N VAL A 218 -5.58 8.63 -12.50
CA VAL A 218 -6.36 7.87 -11.51
C VAL A 218 -5.40 7.41 -10.41
N ALA A 219 -5.48 8.07 -9.26
CA ALA A 219 -4.65 7.77 -8.10
C ALA A 219 -5.43 6.85 -7.15
N VAL A 220 -4.97 5.60 -7.00
CA VAL A 220 -5.61 4.59 -6.15
C VAL A 220 -4.77 4.38 -4.88
N SER A 221 -5.38 4.61 -3.72
CA SER A 221 -4.75 4.54 -2.40
C SER A 221 -3.41 5.28 -2.31
N GLY A 222 -3.39 6.54 -2.72
CA GLY A 222 -2.15 7.30 -2.81
C GLY A 222 -1.50 7.62 -1.45
N THR A 223 -0.17 7.49 -1.38
CA THR A 223 0.60 7.66 -0.13
C THR A 223 1.16 9.08 0.05
N TYR A 224 0.36 10.11 -0.25
CA TYR A 224 0.85 11.50 -0.32
C TYR A 224 1.32 12.05 1.02
N GLY A 225 0.59 11.78 2.09
CA GLY A 225 0.97 12.16 3.45
C GLY A 225 1.92 11.18 4.13
N GLY A 226 2.25 10.05 3.47
CA GLY A 226 3.05 8.98 4.04
C GLY A 226 2.30 8.08 5.03
N ALA A 227 2.97 7.02 5.47
CA ALA A 227 2.43 5.98 6.35
C ALA A 227 3.32 5.78 7.59
N PHE A 228 2.71 5.71 8.78
CA PHE A 228 3.46 5.42 10.01
C PHE A 228 4.07 4.02 10.00
N LYS A 229 3.58 3.11 9.16
CA LYS A 229 4.22 1.81 8.94
C LYS A 229 5.68 1.95 8.49
N ALA A 230 6.02 2.98 7.71
CA ALA A 230 7.40 3.27 7.32
C ALA A 230 8.28 3.67 8.52
N VAL A 231 7.74 4.37 9.51
CA VAL A 231 8.44 4.66 10.77
C VAL A 231 8.79 3.36 11.49
N ARG A 232 7.82 2.45 11.65
CA ARG A 232 8.07 1.14 12.29
C ARG A 232 9.08 0.32 11.49
N ALA A 233 9.03 0.37 10.16
CA ALA A 233 10.00 -0.29 9.29
C ALA A 233 11.46 0.10 9.63
N LEU A 234 11.69 1.36 9.96
CA LEU A 234 13.01 1.91 10.26
C LEU A 234 13.43 1.73 11.73
N ILE A 235 12.49 1.80 12.69
CA ILE A 235 12.79 1.67 14.12
C ILE A 235 12.93 0.20 14.52
N SER A 236 11.82 -0.53 14.59
CA SER A 236 11.75 -1.90 15.10
C SER A 236 11.75 -2.96 14.01
N GLY A 237 11.42 -2.59 12.76
CA GLY A 237 11.15 -3.55 11.70
C GLY A 237 9.83 -4.27 11.93
N TYR A 238 9.30 -4.90 10.88
CA TYR A 238 8.14 -5.77 10.99
C TYR A 238 8.20 -6.80 9.88
N ASN A 239 7.36 -7.83 10.00
CA ASN A 239 7.38 -8.98 9.11
C ASN A 239 6.00 -9.29 8.48
N ASP A 240 5.04 -8.38 8.62
CA ASP A 240 3.68 -8.46 8.10
C ASP A 240 3.57 -8.82 6.61
N TYR A 241 4.52 -8.42 5.74
CA TYR A 241 4.38 -8.50 4.27
C TYR A 241 4.90 -9.78 3.62
N VAL A 242 5.55 -10.66 4.37
CA VAL A 242 6.04 -11.93 3.81
C VAL A 242 5.42 -13.08 4.57
N THR A 243 4.12 -12.96 4.77
CA THR A 243 3.31 -13.96 5.43
C THR A 243 2.68 -14.86 4.40
N PHE A 244 3.08 -16.13 4.39
CA PHE A 244 2.28 -17.16 3.75
C PHE A 244 0.96 -17.27 4.50
N ASP A 245 -0.14 -16.92 3.86
CA ASP A 245 -1.45 -17.43 4.26
C ASP A 245 -1.64 -18.81 3.61
N LEU A 246 -0.94 -19.81 4.17
CA LEU A 246 -1.17 -21.22 3.82
C LEU A 246 -2.45 -21.66 4.54
N SER A 247 -3.59 -21.16 4.05
CA SER A 247 -4.92 -21.21 4.68
C SER A 247 -5.02 -20.42 5.99
N ASN A 248 -6.27 -19.99 6.32
CA ASN A 248 -6.72 -19.24 7.52
C ASN A 248 -6.23 -19.76 8.90
N PHE A 249 -5.32 -20.73 8.95
CA PHE A 249 -4.80 -21.42 10.13
C PHE A 249 -3.30 -21.23 10.39
N LEU A 250 -2.47 -20.81 9.41
CA LEU A 250 -1.01 -20.70 9.61
C LEU A 250 -0.44 -19.44 8.97
N ASN A 251 0.00 -18.50 9.83
CA ASN A 251 0.67 -17.27 9.42
C ASN A 251 2.19 -17.44 9.53
N ILE A 252 2.87 -17.81 8.43
CA ILE A 252 4.33 -18.02 8.42
C ILE A 252 5.02 -16.82 7.81
N SER A 253 5.69 -16.03 8.65
CA SER A 253 6.57 -14.95 8.21
C SER A 253 7.90 -15.51 7.69
N LEU A 254 8.21 -15.28 6.43
CA LEU A 254 9.43 -15.76 5.76
C LEU A 254 10.68 -14.90 6.01
N ILE A 255 10.53 -13.76 6.68
CA ILE A 255 11.64 -12.89 7.03
C ILE A 255 11.56 -12.46 8.48
N SER A 256 12.70 -12.39 9.16
CA SER A 256 12.74 -11.81 10.51
C SER A 256 12.51 -10.29 10.43
N ALA A 257 11.87 -9.71 11.46
CA ALA A 257 11.72 -8.25 11.55
C ALA A 257 13.09 -7.53 11.50
N ALA A 258 14.15 -8.17 12.02
CA ALA A 258 15.51 -7.66 11.96
C ALA A 258 16.05 -7.59 10.51
N ASN A 259 15.92 -8.66 9.72
CA ASN A 259 16.38 -8.68 8.33
C ASN A 259 15.55 -7.71 7.47
N ALA A 260 14.23 -7.68 7.66
CA ALA A 260 13.36 -6.71 7.00
C ALA A 260 13.79 -5.27 7.29
N ARG A 261 14.09 -4.96 8.55
CA ARG A 261 14.61 -3.65 8.96
C ARG A 261 15.95 -3.31 8.31
N ARG A 262 16.86 -4.27 8.16
CA ARG A 262 18.14 -4.05 7.45
C ARG A 262 17.89 -3.58 6.01
N VAL A 263 17.03 -4.30 5.27
CA VAL A 263 16.65 -3.91 3.89
C VAL A 263 15.97 -2.54 3.89
N HIS A 264 14.90 -2.36 4.68
CA HIS A 264 14.12 -1.12 4.71
C HIS A 264 14.97 0.13 5.02
N ARG A 265 15.95 0.03 5.93
CA ARG A 265 16.85 1.15 6.26
C ARG A 265 17.75 1.56 5.09
N THR A 266 17.96 0.68 4.13
CA THR A 266 18.76 0.98 2.92
C THR A 266 17.91 1.39 1.72
N CYS A 267 16.60 1.17 1.73
CA CYS A 267 15.70 1.56 0.63
C CYS A 267 15.31 3.04 0.72
N GLY A 268 15.75 3.86 -0.23
CA GLY A 268 15.39 5.29 -0.31
C GLY A 268 13.88 5.56 -0.42
N SER A 269 13.14 4.65 -1.06
CA SER A 269 11.67 4.75 -1.19
C SER A 269 10.92 4.69 0.15
N VAL A 270 11.45 3.96 1.15
CA VAL A 270 10.87 3.88 2.49
C VAL A 270 10.89 5.26 3.17
N TYR A 271 11.95 6.04 2.94
CA TYR A 271 12.04 7.42 3.42
C TYR A 271 11.06 8.35 2.69
N SER A 272 10.79 8.10 1.41
CA SER A 272 9.75 8.84 0.66
C SER A 272 8.35 8.65 1.29
N LEU A 273 8.09 7.47 1.87
CA LEU A 273 6.82 7.10 2.52
C LEU A 273 6.67 7.58 3.97
N LEU A 274 7.65 8.29 4.54
CA LEU A 274 7.55 8.78 5.92
C LEU A 274 6.38 9.77 6.10
N PRO A 275 5.69 9.77 7.27
CA PRO A 275 4.63 10.71 7.54
C PRO A 275 5.08 12.18 7.41
N LYS A 276 4.22 13.01 6.83
CA LYS A 276 4.52 14.40 6.48
C LYS A 276 3.88 15.39 7.45
N THR A 277 4.65 16.40 7.89
CA THR A 277 4.19 17.42 8.83
C THR A 277 3.10 18.31 8.23
N GLU A 278 3.09 18.48 6.90
CA GLU A 278 2.06 19.20 6.15
C GLU A 278 0.66 18.58 6.35
N VAL A 279 0.61 17.25 6.53
CA VAL A 279 -0.64 16.50 6.67
C VAL A 279 -1.06 16.36 8.13
N TYR A 280 -0.12 15.95 8.99
CA TYR A 280 -0.43 15.57 10.38
C TYR A 280 -0.13 16.66 11.41
N GLY A 281 0.72 17.64 11.07
CA GLY A 281 1.26 18.63 11.99
C GLY A 281 2.50 18.14 12.75
N GLU A 282 3.38 19.07 13.11
CA GLU A 282 4.67 18.76 13.76
C GLU A 282 4.52 18.07 15.13
N ASP A 283 3.44 18.37 15.85
CA ASP A 283 3.20 17.86 17.21
C ASP A 283 2.49 16.49 17.24
N TRP A 284 2.26 15.87 16.08
CA TRP A 284 1.68 14.53 16.01
C TRP A 284 2.58 13.51 16.71
N ARG A 285 2.05 12.79 17.70
CA ARG A 285 2.82 11.81 18.48
C ARG A 285 3.11 10.56 17.65
N VAL A 286 4.39 10.32 17.39
CA VAL A 286 4.88 9.18 16.59
C VAL A 286 5.21 7.99 17.49
N ALA A 287 5.90 8.24 18.60
CA ALA A 287 6.31 7.19 19.53
C ALA A 287 6.25 7.68 20.98
N VAL A 288 5.84 6.77 21.86
CA VAL A 288 5.95 6.90 23.33
C VAL A 288 6.85 5.77 23.81
N ILE A 289 7.81 6.06 24.68
CA ILE A 289 8.75 5.06 25.22
C ILE A 289 8.72 5.11 26.74
N ASP A 290 8.41 3.98 27.37
CA ASP A 290 8.47 3.84 28.82
C ASP A 290 9.92 3.69 29.28
N GLU A 291 10.32 4.52 30.22
CA GLU A 291 11.65 4.48 30.84
C GLU A 291 11.63 3.63 32.11
N PRO A 292 12.73 2.92 32.43
CA PRO A 292 12.81 2.08 33.60
C PRO A 292 12.87 2.93 34.89
N GLY A 293 12.05 2.56 35.87
CA GLY A 293 12.06 3.15 37.22
C GLY A 293 10.68 3.65 37.64
N ASP A 294 10.31 3.37 38.89
CA ASP A 294 9.02 3.80 39.43
C ASP A 294 8.90 5.33 39.43
N GLY A 295 7.84 5.84 38.82
CA GLY A 295 7.56 7.28 38.74
C GLY A 295 8.38 8.05 37.69
N VAL A 296 9.16 7.37 36.84
CA VAL A 296 9.84 8.01 35.71
C VAL A 296 8.81 8.23 34.59
N PRO A 297 8.63 9.48 34.10
CA PRO A 297 7.67 9.74 33.02
C PRO A 297 8.18 9.18 31.68
N PRO A 298 7.28 8.73 30.79
CA PRO A 298 7.65 8.24 29.48
C PRO A 298 8.17 9.37 28.58
N LEU A 299 9.01 9.00 27.61
CA LEU A 299 9.52 9.90 26.58
C LEU A 299 8.55 9.99 25.40
N TYR A 300 8.30 11.20 24.92
CA TYR A 300 7.38 11.48 23.82
C TYR A 300 8.15 11.98 22.60
N TYR A 301 7.93 11.33 21.47
CA TYR A 301 8.49 11.69 20.18
C TYR A 301 7.36 12.06 19.21
N THR A 302 7.51 13.20 18.58
CA THR A 302 6.56 13.78 17.63
C THR A 302 7.15 13.78 16.23
N LEU A 303 6.37 14.18 15.22
CA LEU A 303 6.90 14.33 13.86
C LEU A 303 8.08 15.31 13.78
N ARG A 304 8.20 16.25 14.73
CA ARG A 304 9.34 17.16 14.83
C ARG A 304 10.68 16.47 15.15
N ASN A 305 10.67 15.41 15.96
CA ASN A 305 11.89 14.90 16.60
C ASN A 305 12.04 13.37 16.65
N TRP A 306 11.10 12.60 16.12
CA TRP A 306 11.18 11.13 16.17
C TRP A 306 12.39 10.55 15.43
N THR A 307 12.96 11.26 14.46
CA THR A 307 14.15 10.83 13.70
C THR A 307 15.37 10.59 14.59
N GLN A 308 15.41 11.19 15.78
CA GLN A 308 16.44 10.95 16.80
C GLN A 308 16.44 9.50 17.32
N LEU A 309 15.35 8.75 17.10
CA LEU A 309 15.27 7.31 17.41
C LEU A 309 16.00 6.43 16.38
N LEU A 310 16.39 7.00 15.24
CA LEU A 310 17.08 6.26 14.19
C LEU A 310 18.59 6.15 14.49
N PRO A 311 19.25 5.08 14.02
CA PRO A 311 20.70 5.00 14.03
C PRO A 311 21.38 6.21 13.34
N PRO A 312 22.62 6.55 13.72
CA PRO A 312 23.39 7.62 13.08
C PRO A 312 23.43 7.47 11.56
N GLY A 313 23.28 8.59 10.84
CA GLY A 313 23.33 8.65 9.38
C GLY A 313 21.99 8.39 8.65
N LEU A 314 20.97 7.86 9.32
CA LEU A 314 19.66 7.66 8.67
C LEU A 314 18.77 8.91 8.69
N GLU A 315 19.01 9.83 9.63
CA GLU A 315 18.26 11.09 9.72
C GLU A 315 18.46 11.98 8.47
N SER A 316 19.69 12.07 7.96
CA SER A 316 19.99 12.84 6.73
C SER A 316 19.26 12.28 5.51
N ARG A 317 19.10 10.95 5.43
CA ARG A 317 18.31 10.27 4.38
C ARG A 317 16.84 10.63 4.46
N GLY A 318 16.29 10.64 5.68
CA GLY A 318 14.92 11.09 5.94
C GLY A 318 14.70 12.54 5.51
N GLN A 319 15.60 13.44 5.88
CA GLN A 319 15.53 14.85 5.51
C GLN A 319 15.62 15.06 3.99
N GLN A 320 16.53 14.34 3.31
CA GLN A 320 16.65 14.40 1.85
C GLN A 320 15.34 13.97 1.18
N ALA A 321 14.80 12.82 1.58
CA ALA A 321 13.56 12.30 1.01
C ALA A 321 12.37 13.24 1.27
N PHE A 322 12.30 13.85 2.46
CA PHE A 322 11.29 14.86 2.79
C PHE A 322 11.35 16.04 1.82
N ASN A 323 12.54 16.65 1.64
CA ASN A 323 12.73 17.81 0.77
C ASN A 323 12.34 17.52 -0.69
N GLU A 324 12.66 16.33 -1.20
CA GLU A 324 12.30 15.94 -2.57
C GLU A 324 10.80 15.74 -2.74
N ILE A 325 10.15 15.04 -1.80
CA ILE A 325 8.71 14.78 -1.86
C ILE A 325 7.88 16.05 -1.65
N GLU A 326 8.26 16.91 -0.72
CA GLU A 326 7.59 18.20 -0.51
C GLU A 326 7.62 19.04 -1.78
N ARG A 327 8.76 19.04 -2.49
CA ARG A 327 8.95 19.89 -3.67
C ARG A 327 8.14 19.43 -4.88
N TYR A 328 7.90 18.13 -5.07
CA TYR A 328 7.25 17.62 -6.29
C TYR A 328 6.20 16.52 -6.05
N GLY A 329 6.33 15.71 -5.01
CA GLY A 329 5.47 14.55 -4.76
C GLY A 329 4.07 14.89 -4.21
N MET A 330 3.88 16.06 -3.60
CA MET A 330 2.59 16.45 -2.99
C MET A 330 1.86 17.60 -3.71
N LYS A 331 2.48 18.18 -4.74
CA LYS A 331 1.90 19.28 -5.50
C LYS A 331 0.81 18.80 -6.45
N ASP A 332 -0.15 19.68 -6.71
CA ASP A 332 -1.17 19.45 -7.73
C ASP A 332 -0.47 19.18 -9.10
N PRO A 333 -0.72 18.02 -9.75
CA PRO A 333 -0.04 17.65 -10.99
C PRO A 333 -0.43 18.50 -12.20
N GLY A 334 -1.48 19.32 -12.13
CA GLY A 334 -1.97 20.14 -13.23
C GLY A 334 -2.60 19.35 -14.38
N VAL A 335 -3.04 18.12 -14.12
CA VAL A 335 -3.86 17.28 -15.02
C VAL A 335 -5.10 16.83 -14.27
N PRO A 336 -6.22 16.52 -14.94
CA PRO A 336 -7.40 16.01 -14.26
C PRO A 336 -7.07 14.79 -13.39
N VAL A 337 -7.39 14.84 -12.09
CA VAL A 337 -7.16 13.75 -11.14
C VAL A 337 -8.48 13.10 -10.74
N GLU A 338 -8.47 11.77 -10.66
CA GLU A 338 -9.51 10.98 -10.00
C GLU A 338 -8.86 10.29 -8.80
N CYS A 339 -9.27 10.71 -7.60
CA CYS A 339 -8.62 10.34 -6.33
C CYS A 339 -9.46 9.27 -5.63
N LEU A 340 -9.01 8.02 -5.68
CA LEU A 340 -9.71 6.86 -5.13
C LEU A 340 -8.95 6.34 -3.91
N TRP A 341 -9.64 6.08 -2.81
CA TRP A 341 -9.03 5.50 -1.62
C TRP A 341 -9.96 4.49 -0.96
N SER A 342 -9.41 3.69 -0.08
CA SER A 342 -10.18 2.82 0.80
C SER A 342 -10.03 3.22 2.27
N ARG A 343 -10.98 2.80 3.11
CA ARG A 343 -10.79 2.76 4.55
C ARG A 343 -11.58 1.64 5.20
N PHE A 344 -11.08 1.12 6.31
CA PHE A 344 -11.86 0.30 7.22
C PHE A 344 -12.86 1.15 8.02
N GLU A 345 -14.01 0.55 8.35
CA GLU A 345 -14.99 1.16 9.24
C GLU A 345 -14.51 1.25 10.68
N GLN A 346 -13.54 0.41 11.07
CA GLN A 346 -12.90 0.45 12.37
C GLN A 346 -11.45 0.94 12.24
N PRO A 347 -10.90 1.65 13.25
CA PRO A 347 -9.50 2.02 13.27
C PRO A 347 -8.59 0.79 13.26
N GLN A 348 -7.86 0.59 12.18
CA GLN A 348 -6.96 -0.57 11.99
C GLN A 348 -5.61 -0.17 11.35
N THR A 349 -5.39 1.11 11.08
CA THR A 349 -4.17 1.60 10.43
C THR A 349 -3.23 2.24 11.43
N ASP A 350 -1.94 1.90 11.37
CA ASP A 350 -0.95 2.46 12.28
C ASP A 350 -0.87 3.99 12.16
N ILE A 351 -0.94 4.67 13.31
CA ILE A 351 -0.79 6.13 13.40
C ILE A 351 0.20 6.58 14.50
N SER A 352 0.57 5.68 15.42
CA SER A 352 1.51 5.93 16.50
C SER A 352 1.95 4.61 17.15
N TYR A 353 3.01 4.63 17.95
CA TYR A 353 3.59 3.47 18.60
C TYR A 353 3.89 3.71 20.08
N HIS A 354 3.66 2.72 20.93
CA HIS A 354 4.06 2.73 22.33
C HIS A 354 5.01 1.57 22.63
N TYR A 355 6.25 1.91 22.95
CA TYR A 355 7.27 0.98 23.39
C TYR A 355 7.22 0.90 24.92
N THR A 356 6.88 -0.28 25.44
CA THR A 356 6.79 -0.54 26.89
C THR A 356 8.17 -0.68 27.55
N ARG A 357 9.23 -0.64 26.74
CA ARG A 357 10.63 -0.72 27.15
C ARG A 357 11.50 0.14 26.23
N PRO A 358 12.68 0.59 26.69
CA PRO A 358 13.60 1.36 25.84
C PRO A 358 14.22 0.59 24.67
N ASP A 359 14.16 -0.75 24.65
CA ASP A 359 14.71 -1.54 23.55
C ASP A 359 13.83 -1.43 22.30
N LEU A 360 14.24 -0.54 21.38
CA LEU A 360 13.57 -0.29 20.11
C LEU A 360 13.64 -1.46 19.12
N ASN A 361 14.35 -2.54 19.44
CA ASN A 361 14.31 -3.77 18.66
C ASN A 361 13.06 -4.61 18.95
N GLU A 362 12.43 -4.41 20.11
CA GLU A 362 11.17 -5.05 20.45
C GLU A 362 10.00 -4.44 19.64
N GLN A 363 8.95 -5.22 19.43
CA GLN A 363 7.76 -4.74 18.72
C GLN A 363 6.94 -3.82 19.61
N PRO A 364 6.57 -2.61 19.13
CA PRO A 364 5.74 -1.71 19.92
C PRO A 364 4.28 -2.15 19.96
N LEU A 365 3.55 -1.66 20.96
CA LEU A 365 2.10 -1.59 20.88
C LEU A 365 1.72 -0.60 19.78
N ARG A 366 0.86 -1.03 18.86
CA ARG A 366 0.39 -0.25 17.72
C ARG A 366 -0.85 0.53 18.12
N ILE A 367 -0.85 1.83 17.84
CA ILE A 367 -2.01 2.70 18.01
C ILE A 367 -2.64 2.92 16.63
N TYR A 368 -3.95 2.70 16.55
CA TYR A 368 -4.68 2.65 15.29
C TYR A 368 -5.57 3.87 15.05
N GLY A 369 -5.59 4.32 13.80
CA GLY A 369 -6.51 5.29 13.24
C GLY A 369 -7.25 4.73 12.02
N PHE A 370 -8.08 5.57 11.41
CA PHE A 370 -8.77 5.23 10.16
C PHE A 370 -7.82 5.26 8.97
N GLY A 371 -8.02 4.34 8.05
CA GLY A 371 -7.24 4.15 6.83
C GLY A 371 -7.50 2.75 6.28
N ASP A 372 -6.64 2.29 5.38
CA ASP A 372 -6.79 1.02 4.66
C ASP A 372 -5.92 -0.13 5.21
N GLY A 373 -5.58 -0.07 6.50
CA GLY A 373 -4.69 -1.03 7.17
C GLY A 373 -3.20 -0.72 7.00
N THR A 374 -2.80 0.09 6.00
CA THR A 374 -1.41 0.49 5.77
C THR A 374 -1.21 1.99 5.86
N VAL A 375 -2.06 2.77 5.18
CA VAL A 375 -1.91 4.21 4.99
C VAL A 375 -3.03 4.94 5.70
N PRO A 376 -2.74 5.94 6.55
CA PRO A 376 -3.80 6.70 7.24
C PRO A 376 -4.67 7.46 6.25
N LEU A 377 -5.96 7.61 6.60
CA LEU A 377 -6.96 8.25 5.75
C LEU A 377 -6.55 9.65 5.27
N ALA A 378 -5.95 10.46 6.15
CA ALA A 378 -5.50 11.81 5.79
C ALA A 378 -4.44 11.80 4.68
N SER A 379 -3.55 10.80 4.65
CA SER A 379 -2.61 10.62 3.54
C SER A 379 -3.32 10.18 2.27
N LEU A 380 -4.20 9.18 2.38
CA LEU A 380 -4.94 8.61 1.25
C LEU A 380 -5.79 9.64 0.51
N SER A 381 -6.50 10.47 1.26
CA SER A 381 -7.43 11.45 0.71
C SER A 381 -6.77 12.78 0.36
N TRP A 382 -5.44 12.94 0.51
CA TRP A 382 -4.77 14.22 0.25
C TRP A 382 -5.00 14.73 -1.18
N CYS A 383 -5.03 13.85 -2.18
CA CYS A 383 -5.30 14.24 -3.57
C CYS A 383 -6.67 14.93 -3.75
N SER A 384 -7.64 14.73 -2.86
CA SER A 384 -8.94 15.42 -2.91
C SER A 384 -8.83 16.94 -2.72
N THR A 385 -7.70 17.42 -2.18
CA THR A 385 -7.44 18.83 -1.91
C THR A 385 -6.95 19.61 -3.13
N TRP A 386 -6.50 18.90 -4.17
CA TRP A 386 -5.94 19.53 -5.36
C TRP A 386 -7.03 20.17 -6.22
N PRO A 387 -6.84 21.42 -6.69
CA PRO A 387 -7.73 22.04 -7.68
C PRO A 387 -7.99 21.20 -8.94
N SER A 388 -7.03 20.39 -9.36
CA SER A 388 -7.18 19.50 -10.53
C SER A 388 -7.98 18.22 -10.25
N THR A 389 -8.36 17.94 -9.00
CA THR A 389 -9.15 16.76 -8.67
C THR A 389 -10.60 16.92 -9.10
N THR A 390 -10.99 16.07 -10.04
CA THR A 390 -12.31 16.10 -10.70
C THR A 390 -13.30 15.09 -10.12
N PHE A 391 -12.79 14.04 -9.47
CA PHE A 391 -13.59 12.97 -8.92
C PHE A 391 -12.91 12.36 -7.70
N THR A 392 -13.72 11.94 -6.73
CA THR A 392 -13.25 11.21 -5.56
C THR A 392 -14.16 10.03 -5.28
N HIS A 393 -13.59 8.92 -4.84
CA HIS A 393 -14.37 7.78 -4.37
C HIS A 393 -13.70 7.12 -3.17
N GLU A 394 -14.53 6.74 -2.20
CA GLU A 394 -14.10 6.00 -1.01
C GLU A 394 -14.71 4.60 -1.06
N PHE A 395 -13.85 3.58 -0.99
CA PHE A 395 -14.24 2.19 -0.78
C PHE A 395 -14.20 1.85 0.72
N LEU A 396 -15.25 1.20 1.22
CA LEU A 396 -15.30 0.74 2.60
C LEU A 396 -14.79 -0.69 2.72
N ASN A 397 -14.05 -0.96 3.80
CA ASN A 397 -13.53 -2.26 4.20
C ASN A 397 -12.65 -2.95 3.15
N GLN A 398 -11.85 -2.16 2.44
CA GLN A 398 -10.86 -2.65 1.47
C GLN A 398 -9.44 -2.44 2.00
N ASP A 399 -8.67 -3.52 2.06
CA ASP A 399 -7.25 -3.50 2.41
C ASP A 399 -6.42 -2.81 1.32
N HIS A 400 -5.34 -2.15 1.73
CA HIS A 400 -4.43 -1.41 0.87
C HIS A 400 -3.96 -2.18 -0.37
N MET A 401 -3.64 -3.47 -0.21
CA MET A 401 -3.14 -4.34 -1.28
C MET A 401 -4.26 -5.17 -1.91
N LEU A 402 -5.16 -5.74 -1.08
CA LEU A 402 -6.17 -6.70 -1.54
C LEU A 402 -7.32 -6.07 -2.33
N GLN A 403 -7.44 -4.73 -2.35
CA GLN A 403 -8.45 -4.05 -3.16
C GLN A 403 -8.38 -4.39 -4.66
N TRP A 404 -7.21 -4.79 -5.17
CA TRP A 404 -7.04 -5.21 -6.56
C TRP A 404 -7.54 -6.64 -6.84
N GLN A 405 -7.90 -7.39 -5.79
CA GLN A 405 -8.52 -8.71 -5.87
C GLN A 405 -10.04 -8.63 -5.66
N ASP A 406 -10.56 -7.52 -5.16
CA ASP A 406 -12.00 -7.31 -4.98
C ASP A 406 -12.68 -7.02 -6.33
N HIS A 407 -13.61 -7.91 -6.71
CA HIS A 407 -14.32 -7.81 -7.98
C HIS A 407 -15.11 -6.49 -8.12
N GLY A 408 -15.69 -5.98 -7.04
CA GLY A 408 -16.45 -4.73 -7.03
C GLY A 408 -15.56 -3.52 -7.30
N VAL A 409 -14.42 -3.45 -6.60
CA VAL A 409 -13.40 -2.39 -6.79
C VAL A 409 -12.84 -2.45 -8.22
N VAL A 410 -12.44 -3.64 -8.68
CA VAL A 410 -11.89 -3.83 -10.03
C VAL A 410 -12.90 -3.41 -11.10
N THR A 411 -14.15 -3.89 -11.00
CA THR A 411 -15.21 -3.55 -11.95
C THR A 411 -15.44 -2.04 -11.99
N PHE A 412 -15.53 -1.40 -10.82
CA PHE A 412 -15.68 0.05 -10.72
C PHE A 412 -14.55 0.80 -11.43
N ILE A 413 -13.29 0.44 -11.17
CA ILE A 413 -12.14 1.12 -11.76
C ILE A 413 -12.09 0.90 -13.28
N VAL A 414 -12.38 -0.30 -13.77
CA VAL A 414 -12.44 -0.60 -15.21
C VAL A 414 -13.55 0.23 -15.88
N GLU A 415 -14.74 0.32 -15.28
CA GLU A 415 -15.83 1.15 -15.81
C GLU A 415 -15.52 2.65 -15.73
N LEU A 416 -14.76 3.09 -14.73
CA LEU A 416 -14.28 4.47 -14.58
C LEU A 416 -13.30 4.85 -15.70
N LEU A 417 -12.37 3.95 -16.03
CA LEU A 417 -11.37 4.13 -17.07
C LEU A 417 -11.98 4.10 -18.47
N THR A 418 -12.96 3.21 -18.69
CA THR A 418 -13.65 3.05 -19.98
C THR A 418 -14.83 4.02 -20.19
N GLY A 419 -15.13 4.87 -19.20
CA GLY A 419 -16.22 5.85 -19.28
C GLY A 419 -17.62 5.26 -19.23
N ARG A 420 -17.77 4.03 -18.73
CA ARG A 420 -19.05 3.32 -18.57
C ARG A 420 -19.75 3.65 -17.25
N LEU A 421 -19.04 4.20 -16.26
CA LEU A 421 -19.66 4.66 -15.02
C LEU A 421 -20.54 5.91 -15.22
N PRO A 422 -21.79 5.91 -14.72
CA PRO A 422 -22.60 7.12 -14.63
C PRO A 422 -21.93 8.14 -13.71
N ARG A 423 -21.42 9.24 -14.26
CA ARG A 423 -20.78 10.30 -13.47
C ARG A 423 -21.82 11.14 -12.77
N PHE A 424 -22.05 10.88 -11.48
CA PHE A 424 -22.65 11.88 -10.60
C PHE A 424 -21.56 12.88 -10.21
N LYS A 425 -21.77 14.18 -10.50
CA LYS A 425 -20.86 15.25 -10.04
C LYS A 425 -20.97 15.39 -8.52
N THR A 426 -20.37 14.48 -7.77
CA THR A 426 -20.20 14.64 -6.33
C THR A 426 -18.97 15.49 -6.10
N LYS A 427 -19.18 16.70 -5.54
CA LYS A 427 -18.08 17.54 -5.06
C LYS A 427 -17.31 16.74 -3.99
N PRO A 428 -15.96 16.74 -3.99
CA PRO A 428 -15.18 16.01 -3.00
C PRO A 428 -15.65 16.37 -1.57
N PRO A 429 -15.89 15.40 -0.67
CA PRO A 429 -16.03 15.73 0.73
C PRO A 429 -14.70 16.33 1.23
N THR A 430 -14.76 17.49 1.87
CA THR A 430 -13.57 18.12 2.47
C THR A 430 -13.17 17.37 3.74
N VAL A 431 -12.41 16.28 3.63
CA VAL A 431 -11.98 15.47 4.77
C VAL A 431 -10.74 16.08 5.42
N PHE A 432 -10.79 17.31 5.96
CA PHE A 432 -9.59 17.91 6.56
C PHE A 432 -9.68 18.74 7.86
N PRO A 433 -10.83 19.00 8.51
CA PRO A 433 -10.78 19.57 9.88
C PRO A 433 -11.13 18.60 11.02
N ALA A 434 -11.69 17.41 10.76
CA ALA A 434 -12.24 16.60 11.85
C ALA A 434 -11.19 15.79 12.65
N MET A 435 -9.96 15.62 12.15
CA MET A 435 -8.94 14.82 12.85
C MET A 435 -8.06 15.62 13.82
N ARG A 436 -7.99 16.96 13.74
CA ARG A 436 -7.26 17.75 14.75
C ARG A 436 -7.88 17.62 16.15
N ASN A 437 -9.18 17.41 16.24
CA ASN A 437 -9.91 17.42 17.52
C ASN A 437 -10.11 16.04 18.17
N ASN A 438 -9.78 14.93 17.48
CA ASN A 438 -9.97 13.57 18.04
C ASN A 438 -8.76 13.05 18.83
N MET A 439 -7.60 13.71 18.74
CA MET A 439 -6.41 13.28 19.50
C MET A 439 -6.58 13.51 21.00
N THR A 440 -7.34 14.53 21.41
CA THR A 440 -7.69 14.76 22.83
C THR A 440 -8.49 13.60 23.42
N TYR A 441 -9.33 12.93 22.61
CA TYR A 441 -10.20 11.85 23.09
C TYR A 441 -9.46 10.51 23.26
N MET A 442 -8.44 10.22 22.45
CA MET A 442 -7.63 8.99 22.60
C MET A 442 -6.54 9.12 23.66
N VAL A 443 -5.90 10.29 23.79
CA VAL A 443 -4.88 10.52 24.83
C VAL A 443 -5.49 10.45 26.23
N GLN A 444 -6.69 11.02 26.44
CA GLN A 444 -7.42 10.90 27.71
C GLN A 444 -7.78 9.45 28.07
N ARG A 445 -7.99 8.58 27.06
CA ARG A 445 -8.33 7.17 27.30
C ARG A 445 -7.11 6.33 27.67
N LEU A 446 -5.93 6.65 27.13
CA LEU A 446 -4.66 6.03 27.54
C LEU A 446 -4.24 6.50 28.95
N GLU A 447 -4.38 7.80 29.25
CA GLU A 447 -4.15 8.34 30.60
C GLU A 447 -5.11 7.72 31.64
N GLY A 448 -6.38 7.50 31.27
CA GLY A 448 -7.38 6.84 32.12
C GLY A 448 -7.17 5.33 32.32
N MET A 449 -6.52 4.64 31.37
CA MET A 449 -6.20 3.20 31.50
C MET A 449 -4.96 2.97 32.36
N VAL A 450 -3.97 3.86 32.32
CA VAL A 450 -2.76 3.78 33.17
C VAL A 450 -3.05 4.25 34.61
N GLY A 451 -4.00 5.18 34.81
CA GLY A 451 -4.43 5.61 36.15
C GLY A 451 -5.25 4.59 36.94
N ALA A 452 -5.88 3.62 36.27
CA ALA A 452 -6.77 2.64 36.91
C ALA A 452 -6.03 1.44 37.53
N GLU A 453 -4.76 1.20 37.19
CA GLU A 453 -3.93 0.16 37.83
C GLU A 453 -3.16 0.68 39.07
N GLY A 454 -3.17 2.00 39.32
CA GLY A 454 -2.45 2.64 40.43
C GLY A 454 -3.27 2.95 41.68
N ASP A 455 -4.59 2.78 41.67
CA ASP A 455 -5.47 3.16 42.78
C ASP A 455 -6.46 2.05 43.15
N HIS A 456 -5.93 0.95 43.69
CA HIS A 456 -6.71 -0.01 44.49
C HIS A 456 -6.18 0.00 45.92
N GLY A 457 -6.44 1.12 46.61
CA GLY A 457 -6.01 1.34 47.98
C GLY A 457 -6.81 2.39 48.71
N ARG A 458 -8.16 2.36 48.61
CA ARG A 458 -9.07 3.00 49.58
C ARG A 458 -10.52 2.56 49.38
N GLU A 459 -11.05 1.86 50.38
CA GLU A 459 -12.50 1.69 50.59
C GLU A 459 -13.16 3.05 50.77
N ILE A 460 -14.19 3.35 49.97
CA ILE A 460 -15.32 4.18 50.39
C ILE A 460 -16.60 3.57 49.81
N GLU A 461 -17.47 3.12 50.70
CA GLU A 461 -18.84 2.69 50.44
C GLU A 461 -19.70 3.83 49.88
N GLY A 462 -20.61 3.48 48.97
CA GLY A 462 -21.84 4.24 48.72
C GLY A 462 -21.94 4.90 47.35
N GLU A 463 -22.51 4.21 46.38
CA GLU A 463 -23.84 4.52 45.83
C GLU A 463 -24.15 3.61 44.63
N ARG A 464 -25.40 3.14 44.57
CA ARG A 464 -25.92 2.17 43.62
C ARG A 464 -26.37 2.88 42.34
N GLY A 465 -25.99 2.33 41.17
CA GLY A 465 -26.81 2.46 39.97
C GLY A 465 -26.07 2.34 38.64
N GLY A 466 -26.20 1.20 37.97
CA GLY A 466 -26.01 1.08 36.52
C GLY A 466 -24.64 0.61 36.04
N GLY A 467 -24.44 -0.71 35.94
CA GLY A 467 -23.25 -1.28 35.32
C GLY A 467 -23.15 -2.78 35.57
N ARG A 468 -24.07 -3.58 35.02
CA ARG A 468 -24.13 -5.03 35.28
C ARG A 468 -24.05 -5.92 34.03
N GLU A 469 -23.45 -5.44 32.93
CA GLU A 469 -23.26 -6.26 31.71
C GLU A 469 -21.79 -6.39 31.25
N ALA A 470 -20.84 -5.64 31.82
CA ALA A 470 -19.43 -5.71 31.41
C ALA A 470 -18.58 -6.72 32.22
N PHE A 471 -19.07 -7.21 33.36
CA PHE A 471 -18.29 -8.07 34.26
C PHE A 471 -18.47 -9.58 34.04
N ASP A 472 -19.50 -10.02 33.31
CA ASP A 472 -19.78 -11.45 33.11
C ASP A 472 -18.94 -12.10 31.99
N TRP A 473 -18.36 -11.31 31.08
CA TRP A 473 -17.51 -11.85 30.01
C TRP A 473 -16.09 -12.23 30.49
N MET A 474 -15.55 -11.52 31.49
CA MET A 474 -14.20 -11.79 32.03
C MET A 474 -14.15 -13.02 32.95
N ARG A 475 -15.26 -13.40 33.61
CA ARG A 475 -15.30 -14.62 34.44
C ARG A 475 -15.29 -15.92 33.64
N LEU A 476 -15.83 -15.92 32.41
CA LEU A 476 -15.90 -17.13 31.58
C LEU A 476 -14.54 -17.57 31.02
N LYS A 477 -13.61 -16.62 30.76
CA LYS A 477 -12.24 -16.93 30.28
C LYS A 477 -11.28 -17.38 31.39
N ALA A 478 -11.56 -17.02 32.65
CA ALA A 478 -10.73 -17.42 33.79
C ALA A 478 -10.99 -18.88 34.23
N GLN A 479 -12.23 -19.36 34.14
CA GLN A 479 -12.58 -20.74 34.51
C GLN A 479 -12.09 -21.80 33.49
N THR A 480 -11.94 -21.45 32.21
CA THR A 480 -11.43 -22.36 31.17
C THR A 480 -9.92 -22.56 31.19
N ARG A 481 -9.14 -21.66 31.82
CA ARG A 481 -7.68 -21.83 31.99
C ARG A 481 -7.29 -22.62 33.25
N SER A 482 -8.18 -22.72 34.24
CA SER A 482 -7.93 -23.44 35.50
C SER A 482 -8.19 -24.97 35.43
N GLN A 483 -8.90 -25.47 34.42
CA GLN A 483 -9.21 -26.91 34.29
C GLN A 483 -8.25 -27.71 33.38
N ARG A 484 -7.19 -27.09 32.83
CA ARG A 484 -6.17 -27.80 32.02
C ARG A 484 -4.87 -28.16 32.77
N ALA A 485 -4.83 -27.96 34.08
CA ALA A 485 -3.67 -28.32 34.91
C ALA A 485 -4.12 -29.16 36.12
N SER A 486 -4.64 -30.36 35.87
CA SER A 486 -4.64 -31.50 36.81
C SER A 486 -5.38 -32.69 36.18
N GLY A 487 -4.68 -33.81 35.98
CA GLY A 487 -5.31 -35.08 35.63
C GLY A 487 -4.49 -35.98 34.72
N ASP A 488 -3.44 -36.60 35.26
CA ASP A 488 -2.93 -37.88 34.74
C ASP A 488 -3.96 -38.99 35.00
N GLY A 489 -4.20 -39.87 34.02
CA GLY A 489 -4.85 -41.18 34.26
C GLY A 489 -5.80 -41.70 33.18
N VAL A 490 -5.24 -42.44 32.22
CA VAL A 490 -5.73 -43.69 31.56
C VAL A 490 -7.25 -43.91 31.36
N GLY A 491 -7.67 -44.16 30.10
CA GLY A 491 -8.86 -44.97 29.79
C GLY A 491 -9.50 -44.69 28.43
N ALA A 492 -9.63 -45.74 27.60
CA ALA A 492 -10.14 -45.75 26.23
C ALA A 492 -11.65 -45.41 26.07
N GLY A 493 -12.07 -45.03 24.86
CA GLY A 493 -13.48 -45.07 24.45
C GLY A 493 -13.85 -44.12 23.31
N GLU A 494 -14.28 -44.68 22.19
CA GLU A 494 -14.82 -44.02 21.01
C GLU A 494 -16.08 -43.19 21.29
N GLY A 495 -16.30 -42.15 20.46
CA GLY A 495 -17.61 -41.53 20.24
C GLY A 495 -17.71 -40.08 20.70
N VAL A 496 -17.87 -39.17 19.72
CA VAL A 496 -18.96 -38.19 19.59
C VAL A 496 -18.51 -37.12 18.59
N GLN A 497 -18.84 -37.40 17.33
CA GLN A 497 -18.84 -36.47 16.22
C GLN A 497 -20.30 -36.02 16.05
N GLN A 498 -20.65 -34.83 16.58
CA GLN A 498 -21.83 -34.00 16.26
C GLN A 498 -22.14 -33.09 17.45
N GLN A 499 -21.60 -31.86 17.45
CA GLN A 499 -22.18 -30.69 18.13
C GLN A 499 -21.27 -29.47 17.92
N GLN A 500 -21.30 -28.87 16.72
CA GLN A 500 -20.84 -27.47 16.55
C GLN A 500 -21.39 -26.80 15.28
N LEU A 501 -22.56 -27.24 14.82
CA LEU A 501 -23.36 -26.58 13.80
C LEU A 501 -24.69 -26.16 14.44
N GLN A 502 -24.67 -25.08 15.22
CA GLN A 502 -25.83 -24.29 15.67
C GLN A 502 -25.35 -23.21 16.65
N GLN A 503 -24.73 -22.15 16.13
CA GLN A 503 -24.61 -20.86 16.83
C GLN A 503 -24.25 -19.71 15.88
N HIS A 504 -24.69 -19.81 14.62
CA HIS A 504 -24.78 -18.70 13.68
C HIS A 504 -26.26 -18.42 13.49
N ASP A 505 -26.79 -17.51 14.31
CA ASP A 505 -27.98 -16.69 14.06
C ASP A 505 -28.33 -16.03 15.40
N VAL A 506 -28.21 -14.70 15.42
CA VAL A 506 -28.75 -13.69 16.36
C VAL A 506 -27.64 -12.67 16.58
N ILE A 507 -27.52 -11.66 15.70
CA ILE A 507 -27.50 -10.22 16.03
C ILE A 507 -27.81 -9.47 14.71
N TYR A 508 -29.10 -9.30 14.41
CA TYR A 508 -29.64 -8.27 13.52
C TYR A 508 -30.97 -7.84 14.14
N GLN A 509 -30.94 -6.81 15.00
CA GLN A 509 -32.02 -5.85 15.26
C GLN A 509 -31.41 -4.56 15.78
#